data_AF-A0A9W4G5M4-F1
#
_entry.id   AF-A0A9W4G5M4-F1
#
_cell.length_a   1.000
_cell.length_b   1.000
_cell.length_c   1.000
_cell.angle_alpha   90.00
_cell.angle_beta   90.00
_cell.angle_gamma   90.00
#
_symmetry.space_group_name_H-M   'P 1'
#
loop_
_entity.id
_entity.type
_entity.pdbx_description
1 polymer ?
#
loop_
_entity_poly.entity_id
_entity_poly.type
_entity_poly.pdbx_seq_one_letter_code
_entity_poly.pdbx_strand_id
1 'polypeptide(L)'
;MSSQSPITFDSTLASVLSYDFTVSSSTLGQSVAKKFAQNPDLPGVIIMDNRDFLGMISRAKFREQVNTTQRENLYFNQPIQMLLDYLRIPALLLDQNCKIGEAVNSALNRSKELIYEPIVVIFDNKFYRILDIQTLLLAQNQLLNHAQTLIQQQQSQVEHSFKIIEVEQRKFKKYTKYYQSQQEVIKKNYGDFLKIKQQEIFETAQKITEINEDFLQLSQLVIGETNKSFHSIYVSTNSIHANTSHVQRISESISNDLESIHSACNLIAKILQQIRHLAVQASIIAHQSQTPSQGLSRINMEINQLLNQILNVNQQMNKVANHFRFHSQKLQDIAENDAEIARSILSKLERAELVVKELERLIDNYDPNLIILIVEQAKNMSPELIPSLISKIEKLALTPEENPSSESNPQHLIGLIERTLQQRNHNSPPES
;
A
#
# COMPACT_ATOMS: atom_id res chain seq x y z
N MET A 1 -31.43 34.42 -69.00
CA MET A 1 -31.60 34.07 -67.58
C MET A 1 -30.22 33.73 -67.03
N SER A 2 -29.42 34.76 -66.72
CA SER A 2 -28.05 34.56 -66.23
C SER A 2 -28.13 34.20 -64.75
N SER A 3 -27.70 32.99 -64.41
CA SER A 3 -27.56 32.49 -63.04
C SER A 3 -26.60 33.37 -62.26
N GLN A 4 -27.13 34.21 -61.37
CA GLN A 4 -26.33 35.00 -60.41
C GLN A 4 -25.65 34.04 -59.43
N SER A 5 -24.32 34.16 -59.27
CA SER A 5 -23.57 33.43 -58.27
C SER A 5 -24.10 33.76 -56.86
N PRO A 6 -24.09 32.81 -55.91
CA PRO A 6 -24.53 33.07 -54.55
C PRO A 6 -23.68 34.17 -53.92
N ILE A 7 -24.35 35.19 -53.38
CA ILE A 7 -23.71 36.35 -52.74
C ILE A 7 -23.21 35.93 -51.36
N THR A 8 -21.92 36.12 -51.11
CA THR A 8 -21.22 35.81 -49.84
C THR A 8 -20.64 37.10 -49.27
N PHE A 9 -20.14 37.09 -48.02
CA PHE A 9 -19.53 38.30 -47.42
C PHE A 9 -18.36 38.88 -48.22
N ASP A 10 -17.74 38.07 -49.07
CA ASP A 10 -16.65 38.52 -49.93
C ASP A 10 -17.14 39.20 -51.21
N SER A 11 -18.41 39.09 -51.55
CA SER A 11 -19.04 39.67 -52.74
C SER A 11 -18.93 41.20 -52.82
N THR A 12 -18.60 41.67 -54.01
CA THR A 12 -18.47 43.09 -54.39
C THR A 12 -19.49 43.45 -55.46
N LEU A 13 -19.52 44.71 -55.90
CA LEU A 13 -20.38 45.15 -57.00
C LEU A 13 -20.18 44.37 -58.32
N ALA A 14 -18.99 43.79 -58.54
CA ALA A 14 -18.74 42.89 -59.68
C ALA A 14 -19.64 41.64 -59.70
N SER A 15 -20.12 41.20 -58.53
CA SER A 15 -20.99 40.03 -58.38
C SER A 15 -22.49 40.34 -58.50
N VAL A 16 -22.85 41.62 -58.59
CA VAL A 16 -24.23 42.09 -58.70
C VAL A 16 -24.57 42.35 -60.18
N LEU A 17 -25.77 41.96 -60.60
CA LEU A 17 -26.22 42.16 -61.98
C LEU A 17 -26.22 43.66 -62.32
N SER A 18 -25.46 44.01 -63.35
CA SER A 18 -25.34 45.36 -63.90
C SER A 18 -25.52 45.33 -65.41
N TYR A 19 -25.96 46.46 -65.97
CA TYR A 19 -26.34 46.60 -67.36
C TYR A 19 -25.34 47.46 -68.13
N ASP A 20 -24.96 47.00 -69.31
CA ASP A 20 -24.16 47.77 -70.26
C ASP A 20 -25.11 48.47 -71.26
N PHE A 21 -25.46 49.71 -70.96
CA PHE A 21 -26.18 50.57 -71.91
C PHE A 21 -25.53 51.94 -71.98
N THR A 22 -24.64 52.08 -72.96
CA THR A 22 -23.82 53.26 -73.18
C THR A 22 -24.08 53.83 -74.58
N VAL A 23 -24.20 55.15 -74.69
CA VAL A 23 -24.43 55.86 -75.96
C VAL A 23 -23.52 57.09 -76.08
N SER A 24 -23.26 57.53 -77.32
CA SER A 24 -22.58 58.80 -77.59
C SER A 24 -23.47 59.99 -77.19
N SER A 25 -22.90 61.10 -76.73
CA SER A 25 -23.56 62.38 -76.46
C SER A 25 -24.40 62.91 -77.64
N SER A 26 -23.98 62.59 -78.88
CA SER A 26 -24.66 62.94 -80.13
C SER A 26 -25.86 62.04 -80.48
N THR A 27 -26.09 60.96 -79.72
CA THR A 27 -27.17 60.00 -79.99
C THR A 27 -28.52 60.64 -79.83
N LEU A 28 -29.43 60.45 -80.79
CA LEU A 28 -30.78 61.02 -80.72
C LEU A 28 -31.60 60.39 -79.59
N GLY A 29 -32.38 61.22 -78.88
CA GLY A 29 -33.25 60.76 -77.79
C GLY A 29 -34.22 59.65 -78.21
N GLN A 30 -34.70 59.64 -79.46
CA GLN A 30 -35.56 58.57 -79.99
C GLN A 30 -34.89 57.19 -79.98
N SER A 31 -33.58 57.12 -80.27
CA SER A 31 -32.83 55.86 -80.26
C SER A 31 -32.70 55.30 -78.83
N VAL A 32 -32.49 56.18 -77.84
CA VAL A 32 -32.48 55.83 -76.42
C VAL A 32 -33.86 55.34 -75.97
N ALA A 33 -34.93 56.05 -76.36
CA ALA A 33 -36.31 55.66 -76.07
C ALA A 33 -36.65 54.27 -76.62
N LYS A 34 -36.25 53.98 -77.86
CA LYS A 34 -36.44 52.65 -78.49
C LYS A 34 -35.72 51.56 -77.70
N LYS A 35 -34.50 51.80 -77.22
CA LYS A 35 -33.75 50.82 -76.43
C LYS A 35 -34.40 50.55 -75.06
N PHE A 36 -34.89 51.60 -74.38
CA PHE A 36 -35.66 51.44 -73.13
C PHE A 36 -37.00 50.72 -73.33
N ALA A 37 -37.66 50.90 -74.48
CA ALA A 37 -38.88 50.16 -74.81
C ALA A 37 -38.61 48.67 -75.07
N GLN A 38 -37.50 48.36 -75.74
CA GLN A 38 -37.08 46.99 -76.04
C GLN A 38 -36.55 46.23 -74.81
N ASN A 39 -36.02 46.93 -73.81
CA ASN A 39 -35.40 46.32 -72.63
C ASN A 39 -35.96 46.99 -71.36
N PRO A 40 -37.09 46.50 -70.83
CA PRO A 40 -37.73 47.07 -69.64
C PRO A 40 -36.86 47.04 -68.38
N ASP A 41 -35.89 46.15 -68.31
CA ASP A 41 -35.02 46.03 -67.13
C ASP A 41 -33.86 47.02 -67.13
N LEU A 42 -33.66 47.81 -68.20
CA LEU A 42 -32.60 48.80 -68.24
C LEU A 42 -32.88 49.95 -67.25
N PRO A 43 -32.02 50.17 -66.25
CA PRO A 43 -32.26 51.16 -65.21
C PRO A 43 -31.98 52.59 -65.66
N GLY A 44 -31.14 52.77 -66.67
CA GLY A 44 -30.75 54.07 -67.21
C GLY A 44 -29.91 53.93 -68.46
N VAL A 45 -29.34 55.05 -68.92
CA VAL A 45 -28.38 55.12 -70.02
C VAL A 45 -27.15 55.90 -69.59
N ILE A 46 -25.96 55.39 -69.92
CA ILE A 46 -24.67 56.08 -69.74
C ILE A 46 -24.38 56.90 -70.99
N ILE A 47 -23.99 58.15 -70.79
CA ILE A 47 -23.68 59.08 -71.88
C ILE A 47 -22.17 59.33 -71.85
N MET A 48 -21.54 59.04 -72.97
CA MET A 48 -20.11 59.20 -73.18
C MET A 48 -19.87 60.18 -74.32
N ASP A 49 -18.77 60.91 -74.26
CA ASP A 49 -18.17 61.52 -75.43
C ASP A 49 -16.78 60.91 -75.62
N ASN A 50 -16.62 60.16 -76.72
CA ASN A 50 -15.48 59.26 -76.93
C ASN A 50 -15.24 58.30 -75.75
N ARG A 51 -14.24 58.57 -74.90
CA ARG A 51 -13.88 57.76 -73.72
C ARG A 51 -14.19 58.46 -72.39
N ASP A 52 -14.76 59.66 -72.44
CA ASP A 52 -15.05 60.47 -71.27
C ASP A 52 -16.49 60.27 -70.83
N PHE A 53 -16.66 59.94 -69.54
CA PHE A 53 -17.96 59.82 -68.91
C PHE A 53 -18.55 61.20 -68.66
N LEU A 54 -19.68 61.48 -69.30
CA LEU A 54 -20.37 62.76 -69.13
C LEU A 54 -21.48 62.68 -68.07
N GLY A 55 -22.15 61.54 -67.97
CA GLY A 55 -23.19 61.34 -66.97
C GLY A 55 -24.08 60.14 -67.26
N MET A 56 -25.14 60.03 -66.47
CA MET A 56 -26.14 58.96 -66.59
C MET A 56 -27.53 59.57 -66.46
N ILE A 57 -28.46 59.12 -67.31
CA ILE A 57 -29.87 59.46 -67.21
C ILE A 57 -30.63 58.18 -66.85
N SER A 58 -31.30 58.18 -65.70
CA SER A 58 -32.13 57.04 -65.32
C SER A 58 -33.34 56.92 -66.25
N ARG A 59 -33.85 55.71 -66.40
CA ARG A 59 -35.06 55.46 -67.18
C ARG A 59 -36.25 56.24 -66.62
N ALA A 60 -36.31 56.39 -65.30
CA ALA A 60 -37.34 57.18 -64.62
C ALA A 60 -37.28 58.65 -65.05
N LYS A 61 -36.10 59.26 -64.99
CA LYS A 61 -35.90 60.67 -65.37
C LYS A 61 -36.06 60.91 -66.86
N PHE A 62 -35.61 59.97 -67.70
CA PHE A 62 -35.88 60.01 -69.13
C PHE A 62 -37.39 60.01 -69.42
N ARG A 63 -38.15 59.10 -68.80
CA ARG A 63 -39.62 59.03 -68.95
C ARG A 63 -40.34 60.26 -68.42
N GLU A 64 -39.89 60.82 -67.29
CA GLU A 64 -40.45 62.04 -66.70
C GLU A 64 -40.40 63.21 -67.70
N GLN A 65 -39.28 63.34 -68.43
CA GLN A 65 -39.11 64.42 -69.42
C GLN A 65 -39.80 64.14 -70.75
N VAL A 66 -40.19 62.89 -71.02
CA VAL A 66 -40.76 62.43 -72.30
C VAL A 66 -42.23 62.01 -72.11
N ASN A 67 -42.90 62.49 -71.05
CA ASN A 67 -44.24 62.04 -70.67
C ASN A 67 -45.40 62.68 -71.44
N THR A 68 -45.13 63.62 -72.36
CA THR A 68 -46.15 64.28 -73.20
C THR A 68 -45.65 64.40 -74.63
N THR A 69 -46.57 64.36 -75.60
CA THR A 69 -46.25 64.47 -77.04
C THR A 69 -45.47 65.74 -77.40
N GLN A 70 -45.69 66.84 -76.67
CA GLN A 70 -44.92 68.08 -76.85
C GLN A 70 -43.45 67.93 -76.40
N ARG A 71 -43.20 67.29 -75.26
CA ARG A 71 -41.84 67.08 -74.74
C ARG A 71 -41.11 65.94 -75.43
N GLU A 72 -41.85 64.92 -75.87
CA GLU A 72 -41.32 63.86 -76.75
C GLU A 72 -40.66 64.47 -77.98
N ASN A 73 -41.38 65.32 -78.72
CA ASN A 73 -40.84 65.98 -79.92
C ASN A 73 -39.63 66.88 -79.62
N LEU A 74 -39.57 67.49 -78.42
CA LEU A 74 -38.46 68.35 -78.00
C LEU A 74 -37.17 67.56 -77.80
N TYR A 75 -37.24 66.35 -77.24
CA TYR A 75 -36.04 65.56 -76.88
C TYR A 75 -35.74 64.41 -77.85
N PHE A 76 -36.71 63.90 -78.61
CA PHE A 76 -36.51 62.75 -79.51
C PHE A 76 -35.61 63.06 -80.70
N ASN A 77 -35.75 64.27 -81.26
CA ASN A 77 -35.00 64.72 -82.42
C ASN A 77 -33.72 65.50 -82.04
N GLN A 78 -33.39 65.56 -80.75
CA GLN A 78 -32.20 66.25 -80.24
C GLN A 78 -31.16 65.24 -79.74
N PRO A 79 -29.87 65.61 -79.74
CA PRO A 79 -28.84 64.86 -79.04
C PRO A 79 -29.19 64.63 -77.57
N ILE A 80 -28.95 63.42 -77.06
CA ILE A 80 -29.24 63.04 -75.67
C ILE A 80 -28.50 63.92 -74.66
N GLN A 81 -27.37 64.52 -75.07
CA GLN A 81 -26.65 65.52 -74.30
C GLN A 81 -27.53 66.67 -73.81
N MET A 82 -28.47 67.16 -74.65
CA MET A 82 -29.37 68.25 -74.27
C MET A 82 -30.22 67.90 -73.04
N LEU A 83 -30.65 66.64 -72.95
CA LEU A 83 -31.43 66.16 -71.81
C LEU A 83 -30.55 65.97 -70.57
N LEU A 84 -29.32 65.51 -70.74
CA LEU A 84 -28.34 65.38 -69.65
C LEU A 84 -28.05 66.75 -69.01
N ASP A 85 -27.78 67.75 -69.84
CA ASP A 85 -27.45 69.12 -69.40
C ASP A 85 -28.63 69.84 -68.72
N TYR A 86 -29.85 69.44 -69.07
CA TYR A 86 -31.08 69.91 -68.41
C TYR A 86 -31.29 69.26 -67.05
N LEU A 87 -31.13 67.94 -66.95
CA LEU A 87 -31.38 67.18 -65.72
C LEU A 87 -30.33 67.45 -64.64
N ARG A 88 -29.04 67.54 -65.01
CA ARG A 88 -27.89 67.80 -64.10
C ARG A 88 -27.88 66.92 -62.84
N ILE A 89 -28.27 65.66 -62.99
CA ILE A 89 -28.28 64.70 -61.88
C ILE A 89 -26.88 64.12 -61.71
N PRO A 90 -26.23 64.26 -60.54
CA PRO A 90 -24.91 63.69 -60.31
C PRO A 90 -25.01 62.17 -60.23
N ALA A 91 -24.24 61.47 -61.07
CA ALA A 91 -24.14 60.02 -61.03
C ALA A 91 -23.30 59.58 -59.82
N LEU A 92 -23.79 58.58 -59.07
CA LEU A 92 -22.98 57.91 -58.06
C LEU A 92 -22.07 56.90 -58.75
N LEU A 93 -20.76 57.17 -58.72
CA LEU A 93 -19.72 56.32 -59.31
C LEU A 93 -19.08 55.47 -58.22
N LEU A 94 -19.13 54.13 -58.36
CA LEU A 94 -18.50 53.19 -57.42
C LEU A 94 -17.61 52.21 -58.17
N ASP A 95 -16.49 51.82 -57.57
CA ASP A 95 -15.60 50.80 -58.11
C ASP A 95 -16.23 49.40 -58.06
N GLN A 96 -15.96 48.55 -59.05
CA GLN A 96 -16.44 47.16 -59.09
C GLN A 96 -16.04 46.34 -57.85
N ASN A 97 -14.97 46.72 -57.15
CA ASN A 97 -14.49 46.06 -55.93
C ASN A 97 -15.16 46.58 -54.65
N CYS A 98 -16.01 47.61 -54.75
CA CYS A 98 -16.78 48.13 -53.61
C CYS A 98 -17.66 47.01 -53.03
N LYS A 99 -17.68 46.88 -51.70
CA LYS A 99 -18.51 45.88 -51.02
C LYS A 99 -19.98 46.25 -51.14
N ILE A 100 -20.84 45.25 -51.24
CA ILE A 100 -22.29 45.44 -51.42
C ILE A 100 -22.89 46.33 -50.30
N GLY A 101 -22.51 46.10 -49.05
CA GLY A 101 -22.98 46.93 -47.92
C GLY A 101 -22.51 48.38 -47.98
N GLU A 102 -21.27 48.63 -48.41
CA GLU A 102 -20.73 49.97 -48.60
C GLU A 102 -21.43 50.70 -49.75
N ALA A 103 -21.72 49.98 -50.84
CA ALA A 103 -22.46 50.50 -51.97
C ALA A 103 -23.91 50.85 -51.61
N VAL A 104 -24.60 49.99 -50.84
CA VAL A 104 -25.95 50.29 -50.32
C VAL A 104 -25.92 51.55 -49.46
N ASN A 105 -24.98 51.64 -48.52
CA ASN A 105 -24.83 52.82 -47.65
C ASN A 105 -24.59 54.09 -48.49
N SER A 106 -23.70 54.01 -49.49
CA SER A 106 -23.41 55.13 -50.39
C SER A 106 -24.65 55.56 -51.20
N ALA A 107 -25.46 54.61 -51.64
CA ALA A 107 -26.68 54.88 -52.40
C ALA A 107 -27.80 55.49 -51.54
N LEU A 108 -27.99 54.98 -50.31
CA LEU A 108 -29.02 55.43 -49.37
C LEU A 108 -28.68 56.76 -48.68
N ASN A 109 -27.39 57.11 -48.58
CA ASN A 109 -26.94 58.40 -48.04
C ASN A 109 -27.06 59.57 -49.02
N ARG A 110 -27.55 59.33 -50.25
CA ARG A 110 -27.87 60.41 -51.20
C ARG A 110 -29.10 61.20 -50.73
N SER A 111 -29.31 62.38 -51.31
CA SER A 111 -30.55 63.14 -51.09
C SER A 111 -31.77 62.30 -51.49
N LYS A 112 -32.91 62.52 -50.84
CA LYS A 112 -34.13 61.71 -51.01
C LYS A 112 -34.55 61.50 -52.48
N GLU A 113 -34.34 62.51 -53.31
CA GLU A 113 -34.67 62.49 -54.74
C GLU A 113 -33.73 61.58 -55.57
N LEU A 114 -32.54 61.29 -55.05
CA LEU A 114 -31.50 60.53 -55.71
C LEU A 114 -31.34 59.11 -55.15
N ILE A 115 -31.93 58.79 -53.99
CA ILE A 115 -31.81 57.47 -53.35
C ILE A 115 -32.12 56.33 -54.32
N TYR A 116 -33.15 56.52 -55.16
CA TYR A 116 -33.59 55.51 -56.13
C TYR A 116 -32.97 55.65 -57.52
N GLU A 117 -32.10 56.64 -57.74
CA GLU A 117 -31.38 56.76 -59.01
C GLU A 117 -30.36 55.62 -59.13
N PRO A 118 -30.17 55.05 -60.33
CA PRO A 118 -29.18 54.00 -60.56
C PRO A 118 -27.75 54.44 -60.19
N ILE A 119 -26.90 53.45 -59.96
CA ILE A 119 -25.48 53.63 -59.66
C ILE A 119 -24.68 53.29 -60.91
N VAL A 120 -23.61 54.03 -61.15
CA VAL A 120 -22.67 53.69 -62.21
C VAL A 120 -21.48 52.96 -61.58
N VAL A 121 -21.27 51.72 -62.00
CA VAL A 121 -20.16 50.88 -61.55
C VAL A 121 -19.01 51.02 -62.54
N ILE A 122 -17.84 51.35 -62.02
CA ILE A 122 -16.58 51.47 -62.77
C ILE A 122 -15.88 50.11 -62.74
N PHE A 123 -15.72 49.53 -63.92
CA PHE A 123 -14.91 48.35 -64.16
C PHE A 123 -13.53 48.75 -64.69
N ASP A 124 -12.60 47.79 -64.71
CA ASP A 124 -11.25 48.00 -65.26
C ASP A 124 -11.31 48.61 -66.67
N ASN A 125 -10.28 49.37 -67.04
CA ASN A 125 -10.20 50.09 -68.34
C ASN A 125 -11.29 51.16 -68.57
N LYS A 126 -11.89 51.70 -67.50
CA LYS A 126 -12.96 52.72 -67.56
C LYS A 126 -14.20 52.22 -68.32
N PHE A 127 -14.52 50.93 -68.20
CA PHE A 127 -15.84 50.45 -68.61
C PHE A 127 -16.86 50.81 -67.53
N TYR A 128 -18.02 51.31 -67.95
CA TYR A 128 -19.07 51.70 -67.02
C TYR A 128 -20.29 50.81 -67.22
N ARG A 129 -20.88 50.36 -66.12
CA ARG A 129 -22.17 49.67 -66.14
C ARG A 129 -23.13 50.32 -65.18
N ILE A 130 -24.42 50.17 -65.44
CA ILE A 130 -25.47 50.72 -64.60
C ILE A 130 -26.00 49.62 -63.70
N LEU A 131 -26.01 49.87 -62.40
CA LEU A 131 -26.58 49.01 -61.40
C LEU A 131 -27.88 49.63 -60.87
N ASP A 132 -28.95 48.85 -60.94
CA ASP A 132 -30.22 49.22 -60.32
C ASP A 132 -30.16 49.10 -58.79
N ILE A 133 -30.74 50.07 -58.09
CA ILE A 133 -30.75 50.10 -56.63
C ILE A 133 -31.55 48.93 -56.04
N GLN A 134 -32.62 48.46 -56.68
CA GLN A 134 -33.42 47.35 -56.17
C GLN A 134 -32.59 46.06 -56.22
N THR A 135 -31.83 45.88 -57.30
CA THR A 135 -30.90 44.75 -57.44
C THR A 135 -29.82 44.76 -56.35
N LEU A 136 -29.27 45.94 -56.04
CA LEU A 136 -28.31 46.10 -54.96
C LEU A 136 -28.90 45.84 -53.56
N LEU A 137 -30.14 46.27 -53.30
CA LEU A 137 -30.84 46.01 -52.05
C LEU A 137 -31.20 44.53 -51.87
N LEU A 138 -31.58 43.84 -52.96
CA LEU A 138 -31.79 42.39 -52.95
C LEU A 138 -30.50 41.66 -52.60
N ALA A 139 -29.37 42.10 -53.16
CA ALA A 139 -28.06 41.54 -52.83
C ALA A 139 -27.69 41.72 -51.34
N GLN A 140 -28.01 42.88 -50.76
CA GLN A 140 -27.83 43.12 -49.33
C GLN A 140 -28.76 42.25 -48.46
N ASN A 141 -30.01 42.02 -48.88
CA ASN A 141 -30.91 41.14 -48.15
C ASN A 141 -30.39 39.69 -48.14
N GLN A 142 -29.83 39.21 -49.25
CA GLN A 142 -29.20 37.89 -49.32
C GLN A 142 -28.03 37.77 -48.33
N LEU A 143 -27.17 38.79 -48.22
CA LEU A 143 -26.09 38.83 -47.23
C LEU A 143 -26.61 38.76 -45.79
N LEU A 144 -27.65 39.53 -45.47
CA LEU A 144 -28.25 39.54 -44.14
C LEU A 144 -28.86 38.19 -43.77
N ASN A 145 -29.58 37.54 -44.69
CA ASN A 145 -30.15 36.21 -44.47
C ASN A 145 -29.04 35.16 -44.27
N HIS A 146 -27.94 35.26 -45.00
CA HIS A 146 -26.79 34.38 -44.84
C HIS A 146 -26.14 34.55 -43.46
N ALA A 147 -25.94 35.80 -43.00
CA ALA A 147 -25.44 36.11 -41.67
C ALA A 147 -26.34 35.55 -40.56
N GLN A 148 -27.65 35.76 -40.67
CA GLN A 148 -28.60 35.27 -39.69
C GLN A 148 -28.57 33.75 -39.58
N THR A 149 -28.48 33.05 -40.72
CA THR A 149 -28.37 31.58 -40.74
C THR A 149 -27.13 31.09 -40.02
N LEU A 150 -25.96 31.69 -40.28
CA LEU A 150 -24.71 31.32 -39.62
C LEU A 150 -24.75 31.57 -38.11
N ILE A 151 -25.30 32.71 -37.68
CA ILE A 151 -25.45 33.03 -36.26
C ILE A 151 -26.34 32.01 -35.56
N GLN A 152 -27.48 31.64 -36.16
CA GLN A 152 -28.39 30.64 -35.59
C GLN A 152 -27.74 29.26 -35.48
N GLN A 153 -26.96 28.86 -36.48
CA GLN A 153 -26.20 27.61 -36.44
C GLN A 153 -25.17 27.60 -35.31
N GLN A 154 -24.40 28.67 -35.17
CA GLN A 154 -23.42 28.81 -34.08
C GLN A 154 -24.09 28.80 -32.70
N GLN A 155 -25.20 29.54 -32.53
CA GLN A 155 -25.95 29.55 -31.27
C GLN A 155 -26.44 28.14 -30.88
N SER A 156 -27.00 27.40 -31.85
CA SER A 156 -27.46 26.03 -31.62
C SER A 156 -26.32 25.09 -31.21
N GLN A 157 -25.13 25.24 -31.81
CA GLN A 157 -23.95 24.47 -31.44
C GLN A 157 -23.47 24.80 -30.02
N VAL A 158 -23.43 26.09 -29.66
CA VAL A 158 -23.05 26.54 -28.31
C VAL A 158 -24.02 25.99 -27.26
N GLU A 159 -25.33 26.07 -27.51
CA GLU A 159 -26.34 25.51 -26.60
C GLU A 159 -26.19 24.00 -26.42
N HIS A 160 -25.93 23.27 -27.51
CA HIS A 160 -25.71 21.83 -27.46
C HIS A 160 -24.45 21.47 -26.64
N SER A 161 -23.33 22.17 -26.89
CA SER A 161 -22.09 21.98 -26.12
C SER A 161 -22.28 22.31 -24.64
N PHE A 162 -23.01 23.38 -24.31
CA PHE A 162 -23.32 23.72 -22.93
C PHE A 162 -24.11 22.62 -22.20
N LYS A 163 -25.11 22.04 -22.88
CA LYS A 163 -25.88 20.89 -22.34
C LYS A 163 -25.00 19.68 -22.05
N ILE A 164 -24.05 19.35 -22.94
CA ILE A 164 -23.10 18.24 -22.72
C ILE A 164 -22.22 18.52 -21.50
N ILE A 165 -21.65 19.73 -21.42
CA ILE A 165 -20.81 20.14 -20.29
C ILE A 165 -21.59 20.04 -18.98
N GLU A 166 -22.86 20.47 -18.94
CA GLU A 166 -23.70 20.39 -17.75
C GLU A 166 -23.93 18.93 -17.30
N VAL A 167 -24.18 18.02 -18.25
CA VAL A 167 -24.34 16.59 -17.94
C VAL A 167 -23.04 16.00 -17.37
N GLU A 168 -21.90 16.29 -17.98
CA GLU A 168 -20.60 15.81 -17.51
C GLU A 168 -20.21 16.41 -16.15
N GLN A 169 -20.48 17.69 -15.90
CA GLN A 169 -20.30 18.30 -14.58
C GLN A 169 -21.16 17.62 -13.50
N ARG A 170 -22.41 17.28 -13.82
CA ARG A 170 -23.29 16.52 -12.90
C ARG A 170 -22.73 15.12 -12.62
N LYS A 171 -22.21 14.41 -13.63
CA LYS A 171 -21.55 13.10 -13.45
C LYS A 171 -20.29 13.23 -12.59
N PHE A 172 -19.42 14.18 -12.89
CA PHE A 172 -18.21 14.46 -12.13
C PHE A 172 -18.51 14.76 -10.65
N LYS A 173 -19.53 15.57 -10.37
CA LYS A 173 -19.99 15.85 -9.01
C LYS A 173 -20.49 14.59 -8.29
N LYS A 174 -21.19 13.69 -8.99
CA LYS A 174 -21.61 12.38 -8.43
C LYS A 174 -20.41 11.49 -8.14
N TYR A 175 -19.45 11.38 -9.05
CA TYR A 175 -18.23 10.59 -8.84
C TYR A 175 -17.40 11.12 -7.68
N THR A 176 -17.22 12.43 -7.59
CA THR A 176 -16.48 13.05 -6.47
C THR A 176 -17.11 12.69 -5.12
N LYS A 177 -18.44 12.81 -4.99
CA LYS A 177 -19.16 12.41 -3.78
C LYS A 177 -19.01 10.92 -3.47
N TYR A 178 -19.09 10.07 -4.50
CA TYR A 178 -18.90 8.63 -4.36
C TYR A 178 -17.50 8.30 -3.83
N TYR A 179 -16.44 8.82 -4.45
CA TYR A 179 -15.06 8.58 -4.03
C TYR A 179 -14.78 9.10 -2.61
N GLN A 180 -15.28 10.29 -2.25
CA GLN A 180 -15.18 10.80 -0.88
C GLN A 180 -15.86 9.86 0.13
N SER A 181 -17.07 9.38 -0.17
CA SER A 181 -17.76 8.44 0.72
C SER A 181 -16.99 7.11 0.89
N GLN A 182 -16.39 6.60 -0.20
CA GLN A 182 -15.57 5.39 -0.13
C GLN A 182 -14.29 5.60 0.67
N GLN A 183 -13.63 6.76 0.53
CA GLN A 183 -12.44 7.09 1.32
C GLN A 183 -12.76 7.15 2.82
N GLU A 184 -13.88 7.77 3.21
CA GLU A 184 -14.30 7.80 4.62
C GLU A 184 -14.61 6.40 5.17
N VAL A 185 -15.28 5.54 4.38
CA VAL A 185 -15.54 4.14 4.77
C VAL A 185 -14.23 3.36 4.92
N ILE A 186 -13.29 3.48 3.98
CA ILE A 186 -11.99 2.80 4.06
C ILE A 186 -11.21 3.29 5.28
N LYS A 187 -11.15 4.61 5.50
CA LYS A 187 -10.47 5.21 6.65
C LYS A 187 -11.06 4.73 7.97
N LYS A 188 -12.39 4.67 8.06
CA LYS A 188 -13.10 4.16 9.24
C LYS A 188 -12.80 2.67 9.46
N ASN A 189 -12.97 1.83 8.44
CA ASN A 189 -12.73 0.39 8.55
C ASN A 189 -11.28 0.08 8.94
N TYR A 190 -10.31 0.81 8.38
CA TYR A 190 -8.90 0.64 8.74
C TYR A 190 -8.61 1.12 10.17
N GLY A 191 -9.22 2.23 10.60
CA GLY A 191 -9.14 2.71 11.99
C GLY A 191 -9.72 1.70 12.99
N ASP A 192 -10.89 1.12 12.68
CA ASP A 192 -11.53 0.09 13.50
C ASP A 192 -10.67 -1.19 13.56
N PHE A 193 -10.12 -1.63 12.43
CA PHE A 193 -9.21 -2.78 12.36
C PHE A 193 -7.95 -2.56 13.21
N LEU A 194 -7.29 -1.40 13.09
CA LEU A 194 -6.10 -1.08 13.88
C LEU A 194 -6.41 -1.06 15.38
N LYS A 195 -7.55 -0.52 15.77
CA LYS A 195 -7.98 -0.49 17.17
C LYS A 195 -8.18 -1.91 17.73
N ILE A 196 -8.80 -2.80 16.95
CA ILE A 196 -8.95 -4.21 17.32
C ILE A 196 -7.58 -4.87 17.48
N LYS A 197 -6.66 -4.67 16.53
CA LYS A 197 -5.32 -5.26 16.62
C LYS A 197 -4.48 -4.73 17.77
N GLN A 198 -4.58 -3.44 18.09
CA GLN A 198 -3.94 -2.87 19.28
C GLN A 198 -4.48 -3.49 20.57
N GLN A 199 -5.79 -3.70 20.65
CA GLN A 199 -6.42 -4.36 21.80
C GLN A 199 -5.94 -5.82 21.93
N GLU A 200 -5.92 -6.61 20.85
CA GLU A 200 -5.41 -7.99 20.86
C GLU A 200 -3.94 -8.06 21.33
N ILE A 201 -3.09 -7.14 20.87
CA ILE A 201 -1.67 -7.08 21.28
C ILE A 201 -1.57 -6.75 22.77
N PHE A 202 -2.36 -5.78 23.24
CA PHE A 202 -2.37 -5.38 24.65
C PHE A 202 -2.82 -6.53 25.56
N GLU A 203 -3.93 -7.19 25.23
CA GLU A 203 -4.42 -8.35 25.98
C GLU A 203 -3.41 -9.50 25.99
N THR A 204 -2.74 -9.74 24.86
CA THR A 204 -1.71 -10.78 24.75
C THR A 204 -0.51 -10.45 25.64
N ALA A 205 -0.04 -9.21 25.60
CA ALA A 205 1.09 -8.80 26.41
C ALA A 205 0.78 -8.81 27.92
N GLN A 206 -0.45 -8.45 28.31
CA GLN A 206 -0.90 -8.58 29.68
C GLN A 206 -0.85 -10.05 30.14
N LYS A 207 -1.36 -10.99 29.32
CA LYS A 207 -1.29 -12.43 29.63
C LYS A 207 0.15 -12.95 29.77
N ILE A 208 1.06 -12.52 28.89
CA ILE A 208 2.48 -12.92 29.00
C ILE A 208 3.08 -12.37 30.30
N THR A 209 2.74 -11.15 30.68
CA THR A 209 3.20 -10.54 31.94
C THR A 209 2.70 -11.33 33.14
N GLU A 210 1.40 -11.66 33.19
CA GLU A 210 0.80 -12.51 34.23
C GLU A 210 1.50 -13.88 34.33
N ILE A 211 1.71 -14.56 33.20
CA ILE A 211 2.40 -15.86 33.16
C ILE A 211 3.86 -15.75 33.65
N ASN A 212 4.57 -14.68 33.30
CA ASN A 212 5.94 -14.49 33.73
C ASN A 212 6.04 -14.18 35.23
N GLU A 213 5.09 -13.41 35.78
CA GLU A 213 4.99 -13.19 37.23
C GLU A 213 4.73 -14.50 37.98
N ASP A 214 3.80 -15.32 37.49
CA ASP A 214 3.52 -16.65 38.04
C ASP A 214 4.75 -17.55 37.98
N PHE A 215 5.45 -17.57 36.83
CA PHE A 215 6.68 -18.33 36.65
C PHE A 215 7.78 -17.88 37.62
N LEU A 216 7.93 -16.58 37.85
CA LEU A 216 8.91 -16.02 38.78
C LEU A 216 8.60 -16.47 40.23
N GLN A 217 7.35 -16.35 40.65
CA GLN A 217 6.91 -16.78 41.99
C GLN A 217 7.10 -18.28 42.18
N LEU A 218 6.68 -19.09 41.21
CA LEU A 218 6.86 -20.55 41.23
C LEU A 218 8.34 -20.94 41.29
N SER A 219 9.18 -20.29 40.47
CA SER A 219 10.60 -20.60 40.43
C SER A 219 11.29 -20.26 41.75
N GLN A 220 10.97 -19.12 42.36
CA GLN A 220 11.47 -18.75 43.69
C GLN A 220 11.05 -19.77 44.77
N LEU A 221 9.79 -20.21 44.75
CA LEU A 221 9.29 -21.23 45.66
C LEU A 221 10.04 -22.57 45.48
N VAL A 222 10.18 -23.02 44.23
CA VAL A 222 10.85 -24.27 43.87
C VAL A 222 12.32 -24.24 44.29
N ILE A 223 13.04 -23.14 44.01
CA ILE A 223 14.43 -22.96 44.43
C ILE A 223 14.52 -23.03 45.97
N GLY A 224 13.68 -22.28 46.68
CA GLY A 224 13.67 -22.25 48.13
C GLY A 224 13.43 -23.62 48.76
N GLU A 225 12.46 -24.37 48.25
CA GLU A 225 12.11 -25.70 48.78
C GLU A 225 13.13 -26.78 48.37
N THR A 226 13.70 -26.66 47.17
CA THR A 226 14.77 -27.54 46.69
C THR A 226 16.04 -27.36 47.52
N ASN A 227 16.44 -26.12 47.81
CA ASN A 227 17.62 -25.82 48.64
C ASN A 227 17.47 -26.39 50.06
N LYS A 228 16.29 -26.27 50.68
CA LYS A 228 16.01 -26.91 51.98
C LYS A 228 16.12 -28.43 51.91
N SER A 229 15.53 -29.03 50.87
CA SER A 229 15.56 -30.48 50.66
C SER A 229 16.98 -30.99 50.45
N PHE A 230 17.77 -30.31 49.63
CA PHE A 230 19.18 -30.64 49.41
C PHE A 230 20.00 -30.54 50.69
N HIS A 231 19.80 -29.47 51.47
CA HIS A 231 20.46 -29.35 52.76
C HIS A 231 20.13 -30.53 53.71
N SER A 232 18.85 -30.91 53.80
CA SER A 232 18.43 -32.05 54.62
C SER A 232 19.02 -33.38 54.14
N ILE A 233 19.07 -33.60 52.82
CA ILE A 233 19.70 -34.79 52.23
C ILE A 233 21.20 -34.79 52.54
N TYR A 234 21.89 -33.68 52.33
CA TYR A 234 23.31 -33.53 52.63
C TYR A 234 23.64 -33.89 54.09
N VAL A 235 22.92 -33.31 55.05
CA VAL A 235 23.08 -33.58 56.49
C VAL A 235 22.83 -35.06 56.81
N SER A 236 21.78 -35.63 56.23
CA SER A 236 21.41 -37.04 56.46
C SER A 236 22.43 -38.00 55.86
N THR A 237 22.88 -37.75 54.63
CA THR A 237 23.89 -38.56 53.94
C THR A 237 25.25 -38.50 54.62
N ASN A 238 25.67 -37.32 55.11
CA ASN A 238 26.89 -37.21 55.92
C ASN A 238 26.78 -37.96 57.24
N SER A 239 25.61 -37.93 57.88
CA SER A 239 25.35 -38.71 59.11
C SER A 239 25.41 -40.22 58.84
N ILE A 240 24.85 -40.69 57.73
CA ILE A 240 24.98 -42.09 57.27
C ILE A 240 26.45 -42.43 57.04
N HIS A 241 27.18 -41.62 56.28
CA HIS A 241 28.59 -41.84 56.00
C HIS A 241 29.44 -41.94 57.28
N ALA A 242 29.19 -41.05 58.25
CA ALA A 242 29.85 -41.10 59.55
C ALA A 242 29.51 -42.39 60.32
N ASN A 243 28.22 -42.74 60.43
CA ASN A 243 27.77 -43.96 61.11
C ASN A 243 28.35 -45.22 60.48
N THR A 244 28.36 -45.29 59.15
CA THR A 244 28.94 -46.38 58.38
C THR A 244 30.45 -46.52 58.66
N SER A 245 31.17 -45.39 58.69
CA SER A 245 32.59 -45.37 59.07
C SER A 245 32.83 -45.82 60.52
N HIS A 246 31.87 -45.55 61.42
CA HIS A 246 31.89 -46.08 62.79
C HIS A 246 31.65 -47.59 62.83
N VAL A 247 30.67 -48.11 62.09
CA VAL A 247 30.38 -49.55 61.99
C VAL A 247 31.57 -50.31 61.44
N GLN A 248 32.23 -49.76 60.41
CA GLN A 248 33.44 -50.36 59.84
C GLN A 248 34.56 -50.49 60.89
N ARG A 249 34.85 -49.41 61.64
CA ARG A 249 35.86 -49.45 62.71
C ARG A 249 35.51 -50.43 63.84
N ILE A 250 34.24 -50.51 64.22
CA ILE A 250 33.77 -51.47 65.24
C ILE A 250 33.94 -52.89 64.72
N SER A 251 33.57 -53.17 63.46
CA SER A 251 33.74 -54.48 62.85
C SER A 251 35.22 -54.89 62.78
N GLU A 252 36.11 -53.98 62.39
CA GLU A 252 37.56 -54.23 62.38
C GLU A 252 38.07 -54.56 63.78
N SER A 253 37.64 -53.82 64.81
CA SER A 253 38.00 -54.11 66.21
C SER A 253 37.50 -55.49 66.65
N ILE A 254 36.24 -55.85 66.35
CA ILE A 254 35.67 -57.17 66.67
C ILE A 254 36.47 -58.27 65.97
N SER A 255 36.83 -58.08 64.71
CA SER A 255 37.65 -59.03 63.95
C SER A 255 39.00 -59.29 64.62
N ASN A 256 39.66 -58.23 65.09
CA ASN A 256 40.93 -58.31 65.82
C ASN A 256 40.77 -59.03 67.19
N ASP A 257 39.71 -58.72 67.94
CA ASP A 257 39.42 -59.39 69.21
C ASP A 257 39.15 -60.89 69.02
N LEU A 258 38.44 -61.25 67.95
CA LEU A 258 38.16 -62.65 67.61
C LEU A 258 39.42 -63.43 67.19
N GLU A 259 40.38 -62.77 66.55
CA GLU A 259 41.69 -63.38 66.25
C GLU A 259 42.47 -63.68 67.54
N SER A 260 42.39 -62.79 68.52
CA SER A 260 42.96 -63.00 69.86
C SER A 260 42.29 -64.16 70.60
N ILE A 261 40.96 -64.25 70.56
CA ILE A 261 40.19 -65.38 71.13
C ILE A 261 40.57 -66.69 70.45
N HIS A 262 40.64 -66.71 69.12
CA HIS A 262 41.02 -67.90 68.36
C HIS A 262 42.43 -68.39 68.76
N SER A 263 43.38 -67.46 68.91
CA SER A 263 44.72 -67.75 69.40
C SER A 263 44.73 -68.34 70.81
N ALA A 264 43.93 -67.80 71.74
CA ALA A 264 43.78 -68.33 73.09
C ALA A 264 43.18 -69.74 73.10
N CYS A 265 42.13 -69.98 72.31
CA CYS A 265 41.52 -71.31 72.16
C CYS A 265 42.52 -72.36 71.63
N ASN A 266 43.37 -71.98 70.68
CA ASN A 266 44.44 -72.84 70.17
C ASN A 266 45.49 -73.13 71.23
N LEU A 267 45.85 -72.16 72.07
CA LEU A 267 46.76 -72.37 73.20
C LEU A 267 46.15 -73.32 74.25
N ILE A 268 44.88 -73.11 74.62
CA ILE A 268 44.15 -73.98 75.56
C ILE A 268 44.10 -75.42 75.02
N ALA A 269 43.83 -75.60 73.72
CA ALA A 269 43.83 -76.93 73.11
C ALA A 269 45.20 -77.64 73.28
N LYS A 270 46.31 -76.92 73.08
CA LYS A 270 47.67 -77.45 73.30
C LYS A 270 47.91 -77.81 74.77
N ILE A 271 47.51 -76.95 75.70
CA ILE A 271 47.65 -77.18 77.16
C ILE A 271 46.83 -78.41 77.59
N LEU A 272 45.57 -78.51 77.16
CA LEU A 272 44.71 -79.67 77.46
C LEU A 272 45.32 -80.98 76.97
N GLN A 273 45.93 -80.97 75.78
CA GLN A 273 46.63 -82.14 75.25
C GLN A 273 47.81 -82.53 76.14
N GLN A 274 48.61 -81.56 76.60
CA GLN A 274 49.72 -81.81 77.53
C GLN A 274 49.25 -82.35 78.88
N ILE A 275 48.19 -81.77 79.48
CA ILE A 275 47.62 -82.25 80.75
C ILE A 275 47.08 -83.68 80.57
N ARG A 276 46.46 -84.00 79.43
CA ARG A 276 46.01 -85.36 79.11
C ARG A 276 47.18 -86.34 79.04
N HIS A 277 48.29 -85.97 78.39
CA HIS A 277 49.51 -86.79 78.39
C HIS A 277 50.06 -87.00 79.81
N LEU A 278 50.08 -85.96 80.64
CA LEU A 278 50.57 -86.01 82.02
C LEU A 278 49.67 -86.89 82.91
N ALA A 279 48.35 -86.80 82.76
CA ALA A 279 47.36 -87.61 83.46
C ALA A 279 47.50 -89.11 83.11
N VAL A 280 47.71 -89.43 81.83
CA VAL A 280 47.99 -90.79 81.37
C VAL A 280 49.31 -91.30 81.95
N GLN A 281 50.38 -90.49 81.94
CA GLN A 281 51.66 -90.85 82.56
C GLN A 281 51.51 -91.12 84.08
N ALA A 282 50.80 -90.24 84.80
CA ALA A 282 50.52 -90.42 86.22
C ALA A 282 49.72 -91.71 86.50
N SER A 283 48.79 -92.07 85.61
CA SER A 283 48.03 -93.32 85.69
C SER A 283 48.91 -94.55 85.53
N ILE A 284 49.84 -94.52 84.58
CA ILE A 284 50.80 -95.60 84.33
C ILE A 284 51.72 -95.77 85.54
N ILE A 285 52.24 -94.68 86.09
CA ILE A 285 53.09 -94.69 87.29
C ILE A 285 52.33 -95.24 88.50
N ALA A 286 51.06 -94.84 88.68
CA ALA A 286 50.21 -95.33 89.77
C ALA A 286 49.85 -96.83 89.67
N HIS A 287 49.77 -97.37 88.45
CA HIS A 287 49.59 -98.82 88.21
C HIS A 287 50.88 -99.63 88.41
N GLN A 288 52.06 -99.00 88.27
CA GLN A 288 53.35 -99.65 88.47
C GLN A 288 53.77 -99.71 89.95
N SER A 289 53.19 -98.89 90.84
CA SER A 289 53.37 -98.98 92.30
C SER A 289 52.51 -100.12 92.89
N GLN A 290 53.13 -101.03 93.65
CA GLN A 290 52.53 -102.26 94.20
C GLN A 290 51.40 -102.08 95.25
N THR A 291 50.84 -100.88 95.40
CA THR A 291 49.70 -100.58 96.28
C THR A 291 48.53 -99.97 95.49
N PRO A 292 47.32 -100.56 95.51
CA PRO A 292 46.19 -100.03 94.78
C PRO A 292 45.70 -98.72 95.41
N SER A 293 46.16 -97.58 94.89
CA SER A 293 45.76 -96.26 95.36
C SER A 293 44.42 -95.84 94.73
N GLN A 294 43.31 -96.30 95.32
CA GLN A 294 41.95 -95.91 94.91
C GLN A 294 41.73 -94.38 94.88
N GLY A 295 42.50 -93.61 95.67
CA GLY A 295 42.47 -92.14 95.63
C GLY A 295 43.06 -91.54 94.36
N LEU A 296 44.14 -92.10 93.81
CA LEU A 296 44.80 -91.57 92.61
C LEU A 296 44.02 -91.87 91.34
N SER A 297 43.37 -93.04 91.25
CA SER A 297 42.47 -93.36 90.14
C SER A 297 41.24 -92.44 90.12
N ARG A 298 40.69 -92.10 91.29
CA ARG A 298 39.60 -91.12 91.42
C ARG A 298 40.02 -89.72 90.98
N ILE A 299 41.20 -89.24 91.40
CA ILE A 299 41.76 -87.96 90.96
C ILE A 299 41.96 -87.94 89.45
N ASN A 300 42.52 -89.00 88.87
CA ASN A 300 42.72 -89.07 87.42
C ASN A 300 41.39 -89.15 86.63
N MET A 301 40.38 -89.81 87.18
CA MET A 301 39.03 -89.81 86.61
C MET A 301 38.41 -88.40 86.65
N GLU A 302 38.56 -87.66 87.76
CA GLU A 302 38.13 -86.26 87.87
C GLU A 302 38.91 -85.33 86.91
N ILE A 303 40.24 -85.49 86.77
CA ILE A 303 41.05 -84.76 85.79
C ILE A 303 40.56 -85.01 84.36
N ASN A 304 40.31 -86.27 83.99
CA ASN A 304 39.80 -86.59 82.65
C ASN A 304 38.37 -86.05 82.42
N GLN A 305 37.51 -86.04 83.43
CA GLN A 305 36.20 -85.38 83.35
C GLN A 305 36.33 -83.88 83.14
N LEU A 306 37.18 -83.19 83.90
CA LEU A 306 37.44 -81.75 83.74
C LEU A 306 38.08 -81.44 82.38
N LEU A 307 39.03 -82.26 81.91
CA LEU A 307 39.64 -82.12 80.57
C LEU A 307 38.60 -82.18 79.46
N ASN A 308 37.68 -83.15 79.53
CA ASN A 308 36.61 -83.28 78.54
C ASN A 308 35.63 -82.10 78.61
N GLN A 309 35.33 -81.59 79.81
CA GLN A 309 34.49 -80.40 79.98
C GLN A 309 35.16 -79.15 79.38
N ILE A 310 36.44 -78.90 79.68
CA ILE A 310 37.17 -77.73 79.16
C ILE A 310 37.37 -77.87 77.63
N LEU A 311 37.61 -79.07 77.11
CA LEU A 311 37.69 -79.31 75.67
C LEU A 311 36.37 -78.97 74.97
N ASN A 312 35.24 -79.38 75.54
CA ASN A 312 33.91 -79.05 75.01
C ASN A 312 33.66 -77.54 75.04
N VAL A 313 33.99 -76.86 76.15
CA VAL A 313 33.93 -75.40 76.26
C VAL A 313 34.81 -74.72 75.20
N ASN A 314 36.05 -75.20 74.99
CA ASN A 314 36.97 -74.65 74.00
C ASN A 314 36.44 -74.83 72.56
N GLN A 315 35.84 -75.98 72.25
CA GLN A 315 35.19 -76.23 70.96
C GLN A 315 33.97 -75.34 70.74
N GLN A 316 33.14 -75.13 71.77
CA GLN A 316 32.02 -74.20 71.72
C GLN A 316 32.51 -72.75 71.51
N MET A 317 33.56 -72.33 72.23
CA MET A 317 34.15 -70.99 72.11
C MET A 317 34.71 -70.74 70.71
N ASN A 318 35.41 -71.72 70.12
CA ASN A 318 35.88 -71.63 68.73
C ASN A 318 34.71 -71.55 67.72
N LYS A 319 33.62 -72.30 67.92
CA LYS A 319 32.43 -72.21 67.06
C LYS A 319 31.79 -70.82 67.12
N VAL A 320 31.64 -70.27 68.32
CA VAL A 320 31.09 -68.92 68.54
C VAL A 320 32.01 -67.87 67.91
N ALA A 321 33.32 -67.96 68.09
CA ALA A 321 34.28 -67.02 67.50
C ALA A 321 34.22 -67.02 65.96
N ASN A 322 34.16 -68.20 65.33
CA ASN A 322 33.98 -68.31 63.88
C ASN A 322 32.65 -67.73 63.40
N HIS A 323 31.56 -67.90 64.17
CA HIS A 323 30.27 -67.32 63.83
C HIS A 323 30.29 -65.79 63.91
N PHE A 324 30.90 -65.21 64.95
CA PHE A 324 31.07 -63.77 65.06
C PHE A 324 31.98 -63.19 63.97
N ARG A 325 33.02 -63.93 63.55
CA ARG A 325 33.91 -63.49 62.46
C ARG A 325 33.14 -63.36 61.14
N PHE A 326 32.27 -64.31 60.85
CA PHE A 326 31.38 -64.23 59.68
C PHE A 326 30.43 -63.03 59.75
N HIS A 327 29.84 -62.75 60.92
CA HIS A 327 28.99 -61.56 61.11
C HIS A 327 29.78 -60.24 61.00
N SER A 328 31.01 -60.19 61.51
CA SER A 328 31.90 -59.03 61.39
C SER A 328 32.18 -58.73 59.92
N GLN A 329 32.53 -59.74 59.14
CA GLN A 329 32.79 -59.58 57.72
C GLN A 329 31.54 -59.10 56.97
N LYS A 330 30.36 -59.66 57.26
CA LYS A 330 29.09 -59.16 56.72
C LYS A 330 28.80 -57.71 57.11
N LEU A 331 29.09 -57.30 58.34
CA LEU A 331 28.94 -55.90 58.78
C LEU A 331 29.88 -54.97 58.01
N GLN A 332 31.07 -55.45 57.67
CA GLN A 332 32.04 -54.70 56.88
C GLN A 332 31.60 -54.54 55.43
N ASP A 333 31.12 -55.62 54.80
CA ASP A 333 30.56 -55.58 53.43
C ASP A 333 29.35 -54.62 53.35
N ILE A 334 28.45 -54.67 54.34
CA ILE A 334 27.29 -53.76 54.42
C ILE A 334 27.76 -52.31 54.58
N ALA A 335 28.73 -52.07 55.48
CA ALA A 335 29.26 -50.74 55.69
C ALA A 335 29.95 -50.19 54.42
N GLU A 336 30.74 -50.99 53.72
CA GLU A 336 31.39 -50.56 52.49
C GLU A 336 30.37 -50.16 51.42
N ASN A 337 29.34 -50.99 51.22
CA ASN A 337 28.25 -50.69 50.30
C ASN A 337 27.47 -49.41 50.69
N ASP A 338 27.14 -49.23 51.96
CA ASP A 338 26.44 -48.02 52.43
C ASP A 338 27.31 -46.75 52.25
N ALA A 339 28.63 -46.87 52.39
CA ALA A 339 29.55 -45.77 52.15
C ALA A 339 29.62 -45.38 50.67
N GLU A 340 29.55 -46.35 49.77
CA GLU A 340 29.45 -46.10 48.33
C GLU A 340 28.12 -45.44 47.95
N ILE A 341 27.00 -45.91 48.51
CA ILE A 341 25.69 -45.30 48.31
C ILE A 341 25.70 -43.84 48.79
N ALA A 342 26.25 -43.56 49.97
CA ALA A 342 26.35 -42.20 50.50
C ALA A 342 27.18 -41.28 49.58
N ARG A 343 28.36 -41.75 49.12
CA ARG A 343 29.20 -41.01 48.15
C ARG A 343 28.47 -40.73 46.84
N SER A 344 27.73 -41.70 46.32
CA SER A 344 26.93 -41.55 45.10
C SER A 344 25.82 -40.51 45.27
N ILE A 345 25.14 -40.49 46.41
CA ILE A 345 24.11 -39.49 46.73
C ILE A 345 24.71 -38.08 46.76
N LEU A 346 25.84 -37.89 47.46
CA LEU A 346 26.56 -36.61 47.52
C LEU A 346 26.92 -36.09 46.12
N SER A 347 27.48 -36.93 45.25
CA SER A 347 27.83 -36.52 43.88
C SER A 347 26.61 -36.14 43.02
N LYS A 348 25.48 -36.85 43.18
CA LYS A 348 24.23 -36.49 42.49
C LYS A 348 23.65 -35.18 43.02
N LEU A 349 23.79 -34.91 44.32
CA LEU A 349 23.36 -33.67 44.95
C LEU A 349 24.12 -32.46 44.37
N GLU A 350 25.44 -32.55 44.24
CA GLU A 350 26.27 -31.49 43.65
C GLU A 350 25.82 -31.14 42.21
N ARG A 351 25.50 -32.16 41.41
CA ARG A 351 24.98 -31.94 40.04
C ARG A 351 23.63 -31.25 40.05
N ALA A 352 22.76 -31.61 40.99
CA ALA A 352 21.43 -31.01 41.11
C ALA A 352 21.51 -29.56 41.59
N GLU A 353 22.44 -29.24 42.50
CA GLU A 353 22.73 -27.86 42.92
C GLU A 353 23.21 -26.97 41.77
N LEU A 354 24.01 -27.50 40.83
CA LEU A 354 24.41 -26.75 39.63
C LEU A 354 23.21 -26.36 38.76
N VAL A 355 22.22 -27.25 38.62
CA VAL A 355 20.99 -26.97 37.86
C VAL A 355 20.16 -25.88 38.54
N VAL A 356 20.04 -25.93 39.86
CA VAL A 356 19.33 -24.89 40.63
C VAL A 356 20.02 -23.54 40.51
N LYS A 357 21.36 -23.49 40.57
CA LYS A 357 22.13 -22.25 40.35
C LYS A 357 21.93 -21.66 38.97
N GLU A 358 21.81 -22.49 37.93
CA GLU A 358 21.53 -21.99 36.59
C GLU A 358 20.10 -21.42 36.49
N LEU A 359 19.13 -22.03 37.18
CA LEU A 359 17.77 -21.49 37.28
C LEU A 359 17.74 -20.14 38.03
N GLU A 360 18.48 -20.01 39.14
CA GLU A 360 18.66 -18.75 39.86
C GLU A 360 19.24 -17.67 38.93
N ARG A 361 20.28 -18.01 38.16
CA ARG A 361 20.91 -17.09 37.19
C ARG A 361 19.93 -16.62 36.10
N LEU A 362 19.06 -17.50 35.61
CA LEU A 362 18.06 -17.14 34.60
C LEU A 362 17.02 -16.16 35.16
N ILE A 363 16.61 -16.35 36.41
CA ILE A 363 15.69 -15.46 37.12
C ILE A 363 16.33 -14.09 37.35
N ASP A 364 17.58 -14.04 37.82
CA ASP A 364 18.28 -12.77 38.11
C ASP A 364 18.48 -11.90 36.86
N ASN A 365 18.53 -12.51 35.67
CA ASN A 365 18.67 -11.80 34.40
C ASN A 365 17.33 -11.42 33.75
N TYR A 366 16.20 -11.76 34.37
CA TYR A 366 14.88 -11.41 33.84
C TYR A 366 14.58 -9.92 34.13
N ASP A 367 14.36 -9.14 33.06
CA ASP A 367 13.86 -7.76 33.17
C ASP A 367 12.33 -7.73 33.02
N PRO A 368 11.58 -7.48 34.11
CA PRO A 368 10.12 -7.42 34.06
C PRO A 368 9.59 -6.26 33.21
N ASN A 369 10.40 -5.22 32.94
CA ASN A 369 9.97 -4.06 32.16
C ASN A 369 10.11 -4.26 30.65
N LEU A 370 10.78 -5.32 30.18
CA LEU A 370 11.08 -5.49 28.76
C LEU A 370 9.80 -5.60 27.91
N ILE A 371 8.80 -6.33 28.40
CA ILE A 371 7.50 -6.49 27.72
C ILE A 371 6.71 -5.18 27.77
N ILE A 372 6.71 -4.48 28.90
CA ILE A 372 6.07 -3.17 29.03
C ILE A 372 6.68 -2.19 28.03
N LEU A 373 8.01 -2.17 27.89
CA LEU A 373 8.72 -1.31 26.95
C LEU A 373 8.37 -1.62 25.48
N ILE A 374 8.29 -2.89 25.11
CA ILE A 374 7.91 -3.35 23.77
C ILE A 374 6.46 -2.95 23.47
N VAL A 375 5.55 -3.11 24.43
CA VAL A 375 4.14 -2.73 24.30
C VAL A 375 3.99 -1.22 24.20
N GLU A 376 4.73 -0.45 24.99
CA GLU A 376 4.69 1.01 24.97
C GLU A 376 5.28 1.58 23.67
N GLN A 377 6.36 0.98 23.16
CA GLN A 377 6.89 1.28 21.82
C GLN A 377 5.89 0.93 20.70
N ALA A 378 5.20 -0.20 20.80
CA ALA A 378 4.14 -0.58 19.86
C ALA A 378 2.91 0.33 19.94
N LYS A 379 2.61 0.88 21.12
CA LYS A 379 1.53 1.87 21.32
C LYS A 379 1.86 3.21 20.66
N ASN A 380 3.14 3.59 20.68
CA ASN A 380 3.67 4.78 20.02
C ASN A 380 3.83 4.61 18.50
N MET A 381 3.86 3.37 17.99
CA MET A 381 3.64 3.08 16.58
C MET A 381 2.16 3.29 16.23
N SER A 382 1.76 4.54 16.01
CA SER A 382 0.48 4.94 15.44
C SER A 382 0.67 6.16 14.52
N PRO A 383 -0.33 6.48 13.69
CA PRO A 383 -0.39 6.28 12.25
C PRO A 383 0.34 7.37 11.42
N GLU A 384 1.62 7.66 11.67
CA GLU A 384 2.35 8.72 10.98
C GLU A 384 2.75 8.41 9.52
N LEU A 385 2.48 7.21 9.03
CA LEU A 385 2.57 6.93 7.58
C LEU A 385 1.42 7.58 6.79
N ILE A 386 0.34 8.01 7.47
CA ILE A 386 -0.82 8.64 6.83
C ILE A 386 -0.50 10.09 6.36
N PRO A 387 0.08 11.00 7.18
CA PRO A 387 0.44 12.34 6.69
C PRO A 387 1.51 12.33 5.59
N SER A 388 2.44 11.38 5.62
CA SER A 388 3.49 11.24 4.59
C SER A 388 2.92 10.82 3.23
N LEU A 389 1.95 9.89 3.22
CA LEU A 389 1.25 9.48 2.01
C LEU A 389 0.22 10.52 1.55
N ILE A 390 -0.54 11.11 2.47
CA ILE A 390 -1.53 12.17 2.18
C ILE A 390 -0.83 13.43 1.67
N SER A 391 0.30 13.86 2.25
CA SER A 391 1.05 15.01 1.72
C SER A 391 1.67 14.74 0.35
N LYS A 392 2.04 13.49 0.05
CA LYS A 392 2.46 13.08 -1.30
C LYS A 392 1.30 13.12 -2.29
N ILE A 393 0.09 12.75 -1.87
CA ILE A 393 -1.12 12.76 -2.70
C ILE A 393 -1.67 14.18 -2.88
N GLU A 394 -1.62 15.04 -1.85
CA GLU A 394 -2.00 16.46 -1.93
C GLU A 394 -0.99 17.27 -2.74
N LYS A 395 0.31 16.98 -2.65
CA LYS A 395 1.33 17.58 -3.55
C LYS A 395 1.14 17.18 -5.01
N LEU A 396 0.58 16.01 -5.29
CA LEU A 396 0.19 15.59 -6.63
C LEU A 396 -1.13 16.23 -7.09
N ALA A 397 -1.98 16.70 -6.18
CA ALA A 397 -3.27 17.33 -6.47
C ALA A 397 -3.20 18.87 -6.57
N LEU A 398 -2.08 19.49 -6.17
CA LEU A 398 -1.90 20.94 -6.09
C LEU A 398 -0.74 21.48 -6.94
N THR A 399 -0.59 21.00 -8.18
CA THR A 399 0.16 21.73 -9.21
C THR A 399 -0.78 22.22 -10.30
N PRO A 400 -1.44 23.39 -10.12
CA PRO A 400 -2.04 24.13 -11.20
C PRO A 400 -0.99 25.07 -11.78
N GLU A 401 -0.09 24.58 -12.63
CA GLU A 401 0.68 25.42 -13.56
C GLU A 401 1.58 24.51 -14.42
N GLU A 402 1.11 24.20 -15.62
CA GLU A 402 1.90 24.37 -16.84
C GLU A 402 0.96 24.38 -18.06
N ASN A 403 1.26 25.30 -18.97
CA ASN A 403 0.44 25.74 -20.09
C ASN A 403 -0.12 24.62 -20.99
N PRO A 404 -1.25 24.89 -21.68
CA PRO A 404 -1.80 24.01 -22.70
C PRO A 404 -1.00 24.18 -23.99
N SER A 405 0.03 23.36 -24.19
CA SER A 405 0.68 23.26 -25.50
C SER A 405 1.00 21.82 -25.85
N SER A 406 0.34 21.40 -26.94
CA SER A 406 0.60 20.24 -27.81
C SER A 406 0.50 18.83 -27.20
N GLU A 407 -0.44 18.08 -27.78
CA GLU A 407 -0.32 16.63 -28.03
C GLU A 407 -0.05 15.73 -26.83
N SER A 408 -1.05 15.57 -25.96
CA SER A 408 -1.13 14.39 -25.09
C SER A 408 -2.29 13.52 -25.55
N ASN A 409 -1.98 12.67 -26.53
CA ASN A 409 -2.88 11.66 -27.08
C ASN A 409 -3.39 10.75 -25.93
N PRO A 410 -4.72 10.66 -25.69
CA PRO A 410 -5.31 9.82 -24.64
C PRO A 410 -4.88 8.35 -24.72
N GLN A 411 -4.49 7.87 -25.90
CA GLN A 411 -3.99 6.52 -26.13
C GLN A 411 -2.65 6.24 -25.42
N HIS A 412 -1.81 7.26 -25.22
CA HIS A 412 -0.53 7.10 -24.51
C HIS A 412 -0.74 6.91 -22.99
N LEU A 413 -1.72 7.63 -22.42
CA LEU A 413 -2.09 7.49 -21.01
C LEU A 413 -2.72 6.13 -20.73
N ILE A 414 -3.58 5.65 -21.63
CA ILE A 414 -4.18 4.31 -21.55
C ILE A 414 -3.09 3.23 -21.66
N GLY A 415 -2.12 3.37 -22.58
CA GLY A 415 -1.01 2.43 -22.71
C GLY A 415 -0.07 2.38 -21.49
N LEU A 416 0.13 3.50 -20.80
CA LEU A 416 0.86 3.55 -19.53
C LEU A 416 0.09 2.83 -18.42
N ILE A 417 -1.23 3.04 -18.32
CA ILE A 417 -2.08 2.37 -17.32
C ILE A 417 -2.10 0.86 -17.56
N GLU A 418 -2.23 0.41 -18.80
CA GLU A 418 -2.22 -1.03 -19.15
C GLU A 418 -0.87 -1.70 -18.85
N ARG A 419 0.25 -1.05 -19.16
CA ARG A 419 1.59 -1.56 -18.78
C ARG A 419 1.77 -1.70 -17.28
N THR A 420 1.26 -0.73 -16.53
CA THR A 420 1.39 -0.70 -15.07
C THR A 420 0.52 -1.79 -14.42
N LEU A 421 -0.63 -2.11 -15.02
CA LEU A 421 -1.50 -3.22 -14.58
C LEU A 421 -0.92 -4.60 -14.94
N GLN A 422 -0.26 -4.74 -16.09
CA GLN A 422 0.39 -5.99 -16.49
C GLN A 422 1.61 -6.34 -15.62
N GLN A 423 2.41 -5.35 -15.21
CA GLN A 423 3.54 -5.56 -14.30
C GLN A 423 3.10 -6.01 -12.89
N ARG A 424 1.88 -5.64 -12.47
CA ARG A 424 1.33 -6.06 -11.17
C ARG A 424 0.89 -7.54 -11.16
N ASN A 425 0.47 -8.08 -12.31
CA ASN A 425 0.03 -9.48 -12.42
C ASN A 425 1.18 -10.49 -12.62
N HIS A 426 2.42 -10.04 -12.83
CA HIS A 426 3.61 -10.91 -12.93
C HIS A 426 4.42 -11.05 -11.64
N ASN A 427 4.09 -10.29 -10.59
CA ASN A 427 4.77 -10.36 -9.28
C ASN A 427 3.89 -10.98 -8.19
N SER A 428 3.18 -12.07 -8.50
CA SER A 428 2.66 -12.99 -7.47
C SER A 428 3.76 -14.00 -7.11
N PRO A 429 4.09 -14.23 -5.82
CA PRO A 429 5.04 -15.27 -5.45
C PRO A 429 4.43 -16.66 -5.71
N PRO A 430 5.24 -17.70 -6.02
CA PRO A 430 4.71 -19.05 -6.15
C PRO A 430 4.27 -19.56 -4.78
N GLU A 431 3.06 -20.15 -4.74
CA GLU A 431 2.56 -20.91 -3.61
C GLU A 431 3.55 -22.02 -3.25
N SER A 432 3.89 -22.12 -1.96
CA SER A 432 4.53 -23.28 -1.33
C SER A 432 3.57 -23.84 -0.29
#